data_AF-A0A8H4T5P5-F1
#
_entry.id   AF-A0A8H4T5P5-F1
#
_cell.length_a   1.000
_cell.length_b   1.000
_cell.length_c   1.000
_cell.angle_alpha   90.00
_cell.angle_beta   90.00
_cell.angle_gamma   90.00
#
_symmetry.space_group_name_H-M   'P 1'
#
loop_
_entity.id
_entity.type
_entity.pdbx_description
1 polymer ?
#
loop_
_entity_poly.entity_id
_entity_poly.type
_entity_poly.pdbx_seq_one_letter_code
_entity_poly.pdbx_strand_id
1 'polypeptide(L)'
;MTALTTAELAIYAVLVLPTLFILYKHGKPGIFGWVYLFVFCTLRIIGGAMFLSKSSSAVTVSNIGLSPLLLSAAGVLHEAQYYREKPTRAEKVKIVLFHVLVGAGVALLAVGLSGLQSTSPTPDDQKKVKIGLGILTASWGLLVIQALRTTFYNPTGRRDSPFITHLLIAVIITLVFVGIRVIYTLIALTSNDADLNPITGTLAIRVVLSFLPELIAALILLAAGLLTRNIRSLAQKERKPSNDLEVIA
;
A
#
# COMPACT_ATOMS: atom_id res chain seq x y z
N MET A 1 -13.92 -22.03 4.40
CA MET A 1 -12.62 -21.62 3.83
C MET A 1 -12.75 -21.06 2.42
N THR A 2 -13.56 -21.67 1.54
CA THR A 2 -13.79 -21.21 0.16
C THR A 2 -14.53 -19.88 0.07
N ALA A 3 -15.58 -19.66 0.88
CA ALA A 3 -16.40 -18.45 0.81
C ALA A 3 -15.61 -17.13 1.01
N LEU A 4 -14.66 -17.10 1.95
CA LEU A 4 -13.81 -15.91 2.18
C LEU A 4 -12.95 -15.61 0.95
N THR A 5 -12.28 -16.63 0.41
CA THR A 5 -11.44 -16.49 -0.79
C THR A 5 -12.26 -16.10 -2.02
N THR A 6 -13.46 -16.67 -2.19
CA THR A 6 -14.38 -16.30 -3.28
C THR A 6 -14.83 -14.85 -3.14
N ALA A 7 -15.15 -14.39 -1.92
CA ALA A 7 -15.52 -13.00 -1.67
C ALA A 7 -14.35 -12.05 -1.94
N GLU A 8 -13.14 -12.39 -1.47
CA GLU A 8 -11.92 -11.62 -1.73
C GLU A 8 -11.68 -11.46 -3.24
N LEU A 9 -11.73 -12.56 -3.99
CA LEU A 9 -11.59 -12.57 -5.44
C LEU A 9 -12.63 -11.66 -6.12
N ALA A 10 -13.90 -11.82 -5.77
CA ALA A 10 -14.99 -11.05 -6.36
C ALA A 10 -14.85 -9.55 -6.07
N ILE A 11 -14.58 -9.19 -4.82
CA ILE A 11 -14.42 -7.79 -4.39
C ILE A 11 -13.26 -7.14 -5.13
N TYR A 12 -12.07 -7.74 -5.11
CA TYR A 12 -10.90 -7.13 -5.75
C TYR A 12 -11.02 -7.09 -7.28
N ALA A 13 -11.71 -8.04 -7.91
CA ALA A 13 -12.03 -7.98 -9.34
C ALA A 13 -12.87 -6.75 -9.69
N VAL A 14 -13.85 -6.39 -8.86
CA VAL A 14 -14.63 -5.16 -9.05
C VAL A 14 -13.77 -3.91 -8.78
N LEU A 15 -12.92 -3.93 -7.75
CA LEU A 15 -12.09 -2.76 -7.39
C LEU A 15 -10.99 -2.43 -8.42
N VAL A 16 -10.59 -3.37 -9.28
CA VAL A 16 -9.60 -3.11 -10.34
C VAL A 16 -10.07 -2.01 -11.30
N LEU A 17 -11.35 -2.00 -11.67
CA LEU A 17 -11.91 -1.03 -12.64
C LEU A 17 -11.80 0.43 -12.17
N PRO A 18 -12.31 0.82 -11.00
CA PRO A 18 -12.12 2.18 -10.48
C PRO A 18 -10.65 2.50 -10.22
N THR A 19 -9.82 1.51 -9.86
CA THR A 19 -8.38 1.74 -9.64
C THR A 19 -7.67 2.14 -10.94
N LEU A 20 -7.98 1.50 -12.06
CA LEU A 20 -7.47 1.89 -13.38
C LEU A 20 -7.91 3.31 -13.78
N PHE A 21 -9.18 3.65 -13.49
CA PHE A 21 -9.69 5.00 -13.73
C PHE A 21 -8.93 6.06 -12.91
N ILE A 22 -8.68 5.80 -11.63
CA ILE A 22 -7.91 6.70 -10.74
C ILE A 22 -6.47 6.85 -11.26
N LEU A 23 -5.82 5.74 -11.58
CA LEU A 23 -4.45 5.73 -12.14
C LEU A 23 -4.34 6.64 -13.36
N TYR A 24 -5.30 6.55 -14.29
CA TYR A 24 -5.35 7.42 -15.45
C TYR A 24 -5.54 8.90 -15.09
N LYS A 25 -6.44 9.21 -14.13
CA LYS A 25 -6.79 10.59 -13.76
C LYS A 25 -5.65 11.32 -13.04
N HIS A 26 -4.92 10.64 -12.16
CA HIS A 26 -3.85 11.24 -11.37
C HIS A 26 -2.55 11.45 -12.17
N GLY A 27 -2.29 10.61 -13.18
CA GLY A 27 -1.17 10.77 -14.11
C GLY A 27 0.21 10.69 -13.43
N LYS A 28 1.21 11.40 -13.98
CA LYS A 28 2.62 11.26 -13.57
C LYS A 28 2.88 11.50 -12.07
N PRO A 29 2.30 12.51 -11.41
CA PRO A 29 2.54 12.74 -9.98
C PRO A 29 2.06 11.61 -9.07
N GLY A 30 0.92 11.00 -9.41
CA GLY A 30 0.30 9.92 -8.64
C GLY A 30 0.66 8.50 -9.09
N ILE A 31 1.43 8.34 -10.17
CA ILE A 31 1.62 7.03 -10.83
C ILE A 31 2.04 5.94 -9.86
N PHE A 32 2.97 6.22 -8.95
CA PHE A 32 3.44 5.24 -7.97
C PHE A 32 2.31 4.82 -7.02
N GLY A 33 1.53 5.77 -6.48
CA GLY A 33 0.45 5.45 -5.55
C GLY A 33 -0.58 4.51 -6.17
N TRP A 34 -1.03 4.83 -7.38
CA TRP A 34 -2.14 4.15 -8.01
C TRP A 34 -1.75 2.88 -8.77
N VAL A 35 -0.52 2.81 -9.33
CA VAL A 35 0.00 1.55 -9.90
C VAL A 35 0.14 0.50 -8.80
N TYR A 36 0.66 0.86 -7.62
CA TYR A 36 0.79 -0.11 -6.54
C TYR A 36 -0.56 -0.53 -5.96
N LEU A 37 -1.58 0.34 -5.97
CA LEU A 37 -2.95 -0.07 -5.64
C LEU A 37 -3.51 -1.07 -6.67
N PHE A 38 -3.24 -0.85 -7.95
CA PHE A 38 -3.64 -1.79 -9.00
C PHE A 38 -2.92 -3.14 -8.86
N VAL A 39 -1.61 -3.12 -8.61
CA VAL A 39 -0.81 -4.32 -8.35
C VAL A 39 -1.32 -5.04 -7.11
N PHE A 40 -1.69 -4.30 -6.06
CA PHE A 40 -2.32 -4.86 -4.86
C PHE A 40 -3.59 -5.64 -5.21
N CYS A 41 -4.55 -5.00 -5.89
CA CYS A 41 -5.81 -5.67 -6.28
C CYS A 41 -5.56 -6.89 -7.18
N THR A 42 -4.59 -6.80 -8.11
CA THR A 42 -4.25 -7.91 -9.00
C THR A 42 -3.64 -9.10 -8.23
N LEU A 43 -2.73 -8.84 -7.28
CA LEU A 43 -2.16 -9.88 -6.43
C LEU A 43 -3.21 -10.57 -5.56
N ARG A 44 -4.26 -9.85 -5.14
CA ARG A 44 -5.39 -10.43 -4.40
C ARG A 44 -6.22 -11.38 -5.26
N ILE A 45 -6.48 -10.99 -6.50
CA ILE A 45 -7.18 -11.84 -7.48
C ILE A 45 -6.36 -13.11 -7.74
N ILE A 46 -5.06 -12.97 -8.00
CA ILE A 46 -4.15 -14.09 -8.26
C ILE A 46 -4.05 -15.01 -7.03
N GLY A 47 -3.85 -14.44 -5.84
CA GLY A 47 -3.78 -15.20 -4.58
C GLY A 47 -5.06 -15.98 -4.31
N GLY A 48 -6.23 -15.36 -4.54
CA GLY A 48 -7.53 -16.01 -4.43
C GLY A 48 -7.70 -17.18 -5.41
N ALA A 49 -7.32 -16.97 -6.68
CA ALA A 49 -7.38 -18.01 -7.70
C ALA A 49 -6.45 -19.20 -7.37
N MET A 50 -5.21 -18.92 -6.94
CA MET A 50 -4.23 -19.94 -6.55
C MET A 50 -4.66 -20.74 -5.32
N PHE A 51 -5.33 -20.09 -4.37
CA PHE A 51 -5.89 -20.78 -3.21
C PHE A 51 -7.01 -21.75 -3.63
N LEU A 52 -7.91 -21.33 -4.53
CA LEU A 52 -8.97 -22.18 -5.06
C LEU A 52 -8.42 -23.35 -5.89
N SER A 53 -7.29 -23.16 -6.56
CA SER A 53 -6.58 -24.22 -7.29
C SER A 53 -5.73 -25.13 -6.39
N LYS A 54 -5.76 -24.97 -5.07
CA LYS A 54 -4.97 -25.71 -4.07
C LYS A 54 -3.45 -25.65 -4.30
N SER A 55 -2.95 -24.53 -4.84
CA SER A 55 -1.52 -24.33 -5.03
C SER A 55 -0.81 -24.04 -3.69
N SER A 56 0.32 -24.69 -3.44
CA SER A 56 1.15 -24.45 -2.25
C SER A 56 1.69 -23.02 -2.18
N SER A 57 1.88 -22.36 -3.32
CA SER A 57 2.37 -20.98 -3.42
C SER A 57 1.34 -19.91 -3.02
N ALA A 58 0.07 -20.28 -2.76
CA ALA A 58 -0.97 -19.34 -2.33
C ALA A 58 -0.61 -18.62 -1.03
N VAL A 59 0.08 -19.32 -0.11
CA VAL A 59 0.58 -18.77 1.17
C VAL A 59 1.56 -17.62 0.94
N THR A 60 2.51 -17.83 0.03
CA THR A 60 3.55 -16.86 -0.31
C THR A 60 2.92 -15.62 -0.94
N VAL A 61 1.98 -15.80 -1.87
CA VAL A 61 1.29 -14.68 -2.56
C VAL A 61 0.44 -13.84 -1.59
N SER A 62 -0.29 -14.47 -0.66
CA SER A 62 -1.13 -13.75 0.31
C SER A 62 -0.34 -12.86 1.27
N ASN A 63 0.92 -13.20 1.57
CA ASN A 63 1.78 -12.40 2.44
C ASN A 63 2.56 -11.31 1.68
N ILE A 64 2.84 -11.52 0.38
CA ILE A 64 3.48 -10.51 -0.49
C ILE A 64 2.55 -9.31 -0.75
N GLY A 65 1.23 -9.51 -0.66
CA GLY A 65 0.22 -8.45 -0.88
C GLY A 65 0.36 -7.24 0.05
N LEU A 66 1.05 -7.33 1.17
CA LEU A 66 1.29 -6.19 2.08
C LEU A 66 2.08 -5.05 1.45
N SER A 67 3.05 -5.39 0.61
CA SER A 67 4.05 -4.45 0.13
C SER A 67 3.55 -3.53 -0.98
N PRO A 68 2.77 -3.99 -1.97
CA PRO A 68 2.05 -3.10 -2.87
C PRO A 68 1.14 -2.12 -2.12
N LEU A 69 0.45 -2.55 -1.05
CA LEU A 69 -0.41 -1.63 -0.29
C LEU A 69 0.41 -0.56 0.43
N LEU A 70 1.56 -0.94 1.03
CA LEU A 70 2.47 0.00 1.68
C LEU A 70 3.11 0.99 0.68
N LEU A 71 3.52 0.49 -0.49
CA LEU A 71 4.06 1.32 -1.58
C LEU A 71 2.99 2.22 -2.19
N SER A 72 1.73 1.78 -2.22
CA SER A 72 0.61 2.61 -2.64
C SER A 72 0.41 3.79 -1.70
N ALA A 73 0.36 3.54 -0.38
CA ALA A 73 0.27 4.61 0.62
C ALA A 73 1.47 5.58 0.52
N ALA A 74 2.69 5.07 0.32
CA ALA A 74 3.87 5.90 0.10
C ALA A 74 3.78 6.74 -1.19
N GLY A 75 3.28 6.17 -2.27
CA GLY A 75 3.09 6.86 -3.54
C GLY A 75 2.02 7.95 -3.48
N VAL A 76 0.92 7.71 -2.74
CA VAL A 76 -0.13 8.73 -2.50
C VAL A 76 0.39 9.86 -1.60
N LEU A 77 1.19 9.52 -0.57
CA LEU A 77 1.87 10.54 0.24
C LEU A 77 2.81 11.40 -0.61
N HIS A 78 3.59 10.77 -1.49
CA HIS A 78 4.45 11.47 -2.42
C HIS A 78 3.66 12.36 -3.39
N GLU A 79 2.50 11.92 -3.87
CA GLU A 79 1.64 12.75 -4.70
C GLU A 79 1.17 14.00 -3.96
N ALA A 80 0.72 13.86 -2.71
CA ALA A 80 0.35 15.00 -1.88
C ALA A 80 1.52 15.98 -1.68
N GLN A 81 2.72 15.46 -1.43
CA GLN A 81 3.94 16.26 -1.33
C GLN A 81 4.26 16.99 -2.64
N TYR A 82 4.14 16.31 -3.78
CA TYR A 82 4.39 16.88 -5.11
C TYR A 82 3.51 18.10 -5.41
N TYR A 83 2.26 18.08 -4.96
CA TYR A 83 1.35 19.21 -5.14
C TYR A 83 1.58 20.36 -4.15
N ARG A 84 2.20 20.09 -2.98
CA ARG A 84 2.66 21.13 -2.06
C ARG A 84 3.93 21.80 -2.55
N GLU A 85 4.94 21.01 -2.88
CA GLU A 85 6.28 21.48 -3.24
C GLU A 85 6.90 20.62 -4.35
N LYS A 86 7.80 21.22 -5.13
CA LYS A 86 8.53 20.48 -6.17
C LYS A 86 9.50 19.49 -5.52
N PRO A 87 9.52 18.21 -5.93
CA PRO A 87 10.39 17.22 -5.33
C PRO A 87 11.87 17.53 -5.59
N THR A 88 12.61 17.68 -4.49
CA THR A 88 14.07 17.80 -4.46
C THR A 88 14.74 16.49 -4.89
N ARG A 89 16.04 16.56 -5.22
CA ARG A 89 16.84 15.35 -5.52
C ARG A 89 16.85 14.39 -4.33
N ALA A 90 16.95 14.92 -3.12
CA ALA A 90 16.95 14.14 -1.88
C ALA A 90 15.63 13.36 -1.70
N GLU A 91 14.48 13.97 -1.99
CA GLU A 91 13.18 13.29 -1.89
C GLU A 91 13.05 12.16 -2.91
N LYS A 92 13.50 12.37 -4.15
CA LYS A 92 13.53 11.31 -5.16
C LYS A 92 14.39 10.13 -4.71
N VAL A 93 15.56 10.41 -4.12
CA VAL A 93 16.43 9.37 -3.56
C VAL A 93 15.74 8.64 -2.40
N LYS A 94 15.07 9.35 -1.48
CA LYS A 94 14.32 8.72 -0.38
C LYS A 94 13.25 7.76 -0.90
N ILE A 95 12.52 8.15 -1.95
CA ILE A 95 11.50 7.29 -2.57
C ILE A 95 12.14 6.01 -3.12
N VAL A 96 13.23 6.13 -3.89
CA VAL A 96 13.95 4.97 -4.43
C VAL A 96 14.46 4.06 -3.32
N LEU A 97 15.08 4.63 -2.28
CA LEU A 97 15.56 3.86 -1.13
C LEU A 97 14.41 3.14 -0.40
N PHE A 98 13.26 3.80 -0.24
CA PHE A 98 12.08 3.18 0.37
C PHE A 98 11.57 2.00 -0.48
N HIS A 99 11.56 2.14 -1.80
CA HIS A 99 11.18 1.05 -2.70
C HIS A 99 12.14 -0.14 -2.62
N VAL A 100 13.46 0.12 -2.61
CA VAL A 100 14.48 -0.92 -2.47
C VAL A 100 14.34 -1.60 -1.11
N LEU A 101 14.11 -0.85 -0.03
CA LEU A 101 13.91 -1.39 1.31
C LEU A 101 12.68 -2.31 1.37
N VAL A 102 11.53 -1.86 0.88
CA VAL A 102 10.30 -2.67 0.85
C VAL A 102 10.48 -3.89 -0.05
N GLY A 103 11.11 -3.73 -1.22
CA GLY A 103 11.40 -4.81 -2.15
C GLY A 103 12.32 -5.88 -1.55
N ALA A 104 13.37 -5.48 -0.83
CA ALA A 104 14.25 -6.38 -0.11
C ALA A 104 13.51 -7.15 0.99
N GLY A 105 12.64 -6.46 1.76
CA GLY A 105 11.78 -7.08 2.77
C GLY A 105 10.87 -8.16 2.17
N VAL A 106 10.20 -7.86 1.05
CA VAL A 106 9.36 -8.83 0.32
C VAL A 106 10.16 -10.01 -0.18
N ALA A 107 11.32 -9.76 -0.81
CA ALA A 107 12.14 -10.82 -1.38
C ALA A 107 12.61 -11.81 -0.31
N LEU A 108 13.10 -11.29 0.83
CA LEU A 108 13.49 -12.12 1.96
C LEU A 108 12.31 -12.91 2.55
N LEU A 109 11.16 -12.24 2.72
CA LEU A 109 9.94 -12.90 3.20
C LEU A 109 9.49 -14.02 2.26
N ALA A 110 9.48 -13.76 0.95
CA ALA A 110 9.06 -14.72 -0.06
C ALA A 110 9.99 -15.94 -0.13
N VAL A 111 11.30 -15.72 -0.12
CA VAL A 111 12.30 -16.80 -0.10
C VAL A 111 12.17 -17.62 1.18
N GLY A 112 12.05 -16.95 2.34
CA GLY A 112 11.87 -17.63 3.63
C GLY A 112 10.59 -18.46 3.68
N LEU A 113 9.45 -17.91 3.26
CA LEU A 113 8.18 -18.66 3.21
C LEU A 113 8.26 -19.86 2.26
N SER A 114 8.88 -19.69 1.10
CA SER A 114 9.05 -20.79 0.14
C SER A 114 9.95 -21.90 0.70
N GLY A 115 11.02 -21.54 1.42
CA GLY A 115 11.89 -22.50 2.10
C GLY A 115 11.16 -23.27 3.21
N LEU A 116 10.32 -22.60 4.00
CA LEU A 116 9.49 -23.24 5.03
C LEU A 116 8.45 -24.21 4.47
N GLN A 117 8.06 -24.06 3.20
CA GLN A 117 7.14 -24.95 2.51
C GLN A 117 7.83 -26.10 1.75
N SER A 118 9.16 -26.12 1.73
CA SER A 118 9.93 -27.18 1.09
C SER A 118 9.90 -28.48 1.90
N THR A 119 10.37 -29.58 1.31
CA THR A 119 10.45 -30.90 1.98
C THR A 119 11.50 -30.94 3.09
N SER A 120 12.37 -29.93 3.20
CA SER A 120 13.48 -29.89 4.15
C SER A 120 13.69 -28.47 4.66
N PRO A 121 12.74 -27.94 5.46
CA PRO A 121 12.82 -26.58 5.98
C PRO A 121 14.02 -26.41 6.91
N THR A 122 14.72 -25.29 6.78
CA THR A 122 15.91 -24.99 7.59
C THR A 122 15.64 -23.86 8.59
N PRO A 123 16.43 -23.77 9.68
CA PRO A 123 16.35 -22.62 10.59
C PRO A 123 16.62 -21.27 9.90
N ASP A 124 17.38 -21.27 8.81
CA ASP A 124 17.67 -20.07 8.02
C ASP A 124 16.42 -19.55 7.29
N ASP A 125 15.51 -20.42 6.88
CA ASP A 125 14.24 -20.01 6.23
C ASP A 125 13.35 -19.24 7.19
N GLN A 126 13.24 -19.71 8.44
CA GLN A 126 12.52 -18.99 9.49
C GLN A 126 13.20 -17.65 9.81
N LYS A 127 14.54 -17.60 9.80
CA LYS A 127 15.30 -16.36 9.99
C LYS A 127 15.01 -15.35 8.87
N LYS A 128 14.98 -15.77 7.61
CA LYS A 128 14.62 -14.92 6.45
C LYS A 128 13.21 -14.35 6.58
N VAL A 129 12.23 -15.16 6.99
CA VAL A 129 10.85 -14.68 7.27
C VAL A 129 10.86 -13.58 8.32
N LYS A 130 11.52 -13.82 9.46
CA LYS A 130 11.61 -12.83 10.56
C LYS A 130 12.26 -11.52 10.11
N ILE A 131 13.37 -11.61 9.37
CA ILE A 131 14.06 -10.41 8.85
C ILE A 131 13.19 -9.67 7.84
N GLY A 132 12.63 -10.36 6.85
CA GLY A 132 11.78 -9.75 5.83
C GLY A 132 10.59 -9.01 6.44
N LEU A 133 9.95 -9.62 7.44
CA LEU A 133 8.82 -9.03 8.14
C LEU A 133 9.22 -7.87 9.06
N GLY A 134 10.38 -7.96 9.70
CA GLY A 134 10.98 -6.85 10.45
C GLY A 134 11.24 -5.63 9.55
N ILE A 135 11.75 -5.85 8.33
CA ILE A 135 11.98 -4.78 7.34
C ILE A 135 10.64 -4.14 6.92
N LEU A 136 9.60 -4.94 6.65
CA LEU A 136 8.28 -4.42 6.29
C LEU A 136 7.65 -3.61 7.44
N THR A 137 7.79 -4.09 8.68
CA THR A 137 7.31 -3.39 9.88
C THR A 137 8.05 -2.06 10.10
N ALA A 138 9.38 -2.06 9.94
CA ALA A 138 10.17 -0.84 10.01
C ALA A 138 9.81 0.15 8.89
N SER A 139 9.58 -0.34 7.67
CA SER A 139 9.13 0.47 6.53
C SER A 139 7.78 1.14 6.81
N TRP A 140 6.84 0.41 7.41
CA TRP A 140 5.57 0.98 7.87
C TRP A 140 5.77 2.09 8.90
N GLY A 141 6.61 1.86 9.93
CA GLY A 141 6.90 2.87 10.94
C GLY A 141 7.54 4.14 10.36
N LEU A 142 8.51 3.98 9.45
CA LEU A 142 9.13 5.11 8.72
C LEU A 142 8.09 5.89 7.91
N LEU A 143 7.16 5.20 7.25
CA LEU A 143 6.12 5.82 6.46
C LEU A 143 5.10 6.57 7.34
N VAL A 144 4.74 6.04 8.52
CA VAL A 144 3.92 6.73 9.53
C VAL A 144 4.61 8.03 9.97
N ILE A 145 5.89 7.97 10.32
CA ILE A 145 6.66 9.16 10.71
C ILE A 145 6.66 10.20 9.59
N GLN A 146 6.88 9.77 8.33
CA GLN A 146 6.88 10.68 7.19
C GLN A 146 5.49 11.27 6.92
N ALA A 147 4.43 10.49 7.04
CA ALA A 147 3.06 10.95 6.84
C ALA A 147 2.64 11.97 7.90
N LEU A 148 2.94 11.70 9.18
CA LEU A 148 2.68 12.63 10.27
C LEU A 148 3.49 13.91 10.11
N ARG A 149 4.80 13.80 9.85
CA ARG A 149 5.65 14.97 9.58
C ARG A 149 5.09 15.80 8.44
N THR A 150 4.69 15.18 7.34
CA THR A 150 4.10 15.90 6.20
C THR A 150 2.80 16.58 6.64
N THR A 151 1.92 15.88 7.35
CA THR A 151 0.61 16.45 7.74
C THR A 151 0.75 17.63 8.71
N PHE A 152 1.62 17.54 9.70
CA PHE A 152 1.75 18.56 10.77
C PHE A 152 2.79 19.65 10.48
N TYR A 153 3.74 19.42 9.58
CA TYR A 153 4.74 20.40 9.19
C TYR A 153 4.60 20.75 7.71
N ASN A 154 4.14 21.98 7.45
CA ASN A 154 4.03 22.54 6.11
C ASN A 154 5.06 23.67 5.91
N PRO A 155 6.20 23.40 5.25
CA PRO A 155 7.27 24.37 5.07
C PRO A 155 6.87 25.57 4.19
N THR A 156 5.87 25.43 3.32
CA THR A 156 5.39 26.54 2.47
C THR A 156 4.66 27.64 3.25
N GLY A 157 4.12 27.31 4.44
CA GLY A 157 3.19 28.18 5.17
C GLY A 157 1.85 28.43 4.45
N ARG A 158 1.62 27.85 3.26
CA ARG A 158 0.39 28.01 2.48
C ARG A 158 -0.66 27.02 2.97
N ARG A 159 -1.93 27.47 3.04
CA ARG A 159 -3.03 26.55 3.34
C ARG A 159 -3.15 25.52 2.20
N ASP A 160 -3.15 24.25 2.57
CA ASP A 160 -3.34 23.16 1.61
C ASP A 160 -4.69 23.28 0.92
N SER A 161 -4.71 22.96 -0.38
CA SER A 161 -5.98 22.76 -1.07
C SER A 161 -6.72 21.57 -0.43
N PRO A 162 -8.06 21.58 -0.42
CA PRO A 162 -8.83 20.47 0.11
C PRO A 162 -8.37 19.12 -0.44
N PHE A 163 -8.02 19.04 -1.72
CA PHE A 163 -7.57 17.79 -2.36
C PHE A 163 -6.29 17.22 -1.76
N ILE A 164 -5.30 18.08 -1.46
CA ILE A 164 -4.06 17.65 -0.78
C ILE A 164 -4.39 17.13 0.62
N THR A 165 -5.24 17.84 1.35
CA THR A 165 -5.69 17.43 2.70
C THR A 165 -6.41 16.08 2.67
N HIS A 166 -7.28 15.84 1.68
CA HIS A 166 -7.96 14.54 1.53
C HIS A 166 -6.95 13.40 1.29
N LEU A 167 -5.93 13.60 0.45
CA LEU A 167 -4.88 12.59 0.23
C LEU A 167 -4.09 12.29 1.52
N LEU A 168 -3.71 13.33 2.28
CA LEU A 168 -2.94 13.15 3.51
C LEU A 168 -3.73 12.45 4.60
N ILE A 169 -4.98 12.87 4.83
CA ILE A 169 -5.87 12.22 5.79
C ILE A 169 -6.09 10.75 5.39
N ALA A 170 -6.35 10.49 4.10
CA ALA A 170 -6.52 9.14 3.60
C ALA A 170 -5.29 8.26 3.85
N VAL A 171 -4.08 8.78 3.63
CA VAL A 171 -2.83 8.07 3.93
C VAL A 171 -2.73 7.76 5.42
N ILE A 172 -2.98 8.74 6.31
CA ILE A 172 -2.90 8.52 7.76
C ILE A 172 -3.86 7.42 8.21
N ILE A 173 -5.12 7.47 7.78
CA ILE A 173 -6.12 6.45 8.14
C ILE A 173 -5.72 5.09 7.54
N THR A 174 -5.28 5.06 6.28
CA THR A 174 -4.79 3.83 5.62
C THR A 174 -3.66 3.19 6.42
N LEU A 175 -2.69 3.98 6.91
CA LEU A 175 -1.54 3.47 7.65
C LEU A 175 -1.93 2.84 9.00
N VAL A 176 -3.03 3.25 9.62
CA VAL A 176 -3.56 2.59 10.82
C VAL A 176 -3.97 1.15 10.49
N PHE A 177 -4.75 0.95 9.42
CA PHE A 177 -5.21 -0.37 9.00
C PHE A 177 -4.08 -1.25 8.46
N VAL A 178 -3.13 -0.67 7.71
CA VAL A 178 -1.91 -1.37 7.30
C VAL A 178 -1.09 -1.79 8.53
N GLY A 179 -1.04 -0.95 9.57
CA GLY A 179 -0.37 -1.26 10.83
C GLY A 179 -0.97 -2.48 11.53
N ILE A 180 -2.31 -2.54 11.66
CA ILE A 180 -3.01 -3.71 12.21
C ILE A 180 -2.57 -4.98 11.48
N ARG A 181 -2.57 -4.95 10.14
CA ARG A 181 -2.21 -6.10 9.31
C ARG A 181 -0.75 -6.51 9.46
N VAL A 182 0.18 -5.55 9.40
CA VAL A 182 1.62 -5.82 9.49
C VAL A 182 1.99 -6.37 10.87
N ILE A 183 1.45 -5.79 11.94
CA ILE A 183 1.66 -6.26 13.31
C ILE A 183 1.04 -7.65 13.51
N TYR A 184 -0.17 -7.90 13.01
CA TYR A 184 -0.77 -9.23 13.05
C TYR A 184 0.11 -10.26 12.35
N THR A 185 0.63 -9.94 11.16
CA THR A 185 1.54 -10.85 10.42
C THR A 185 2.80 -11.14 11.25
N LEU A 186 3.36 -10.10 11.88
CA LEU A 186 4.55 -10.22 12.73
C LEU A 186 4.28 -11.20 13.86
N ILE A 187 3.21 -11.00 14.62
CA ILE A 187 2.85 -11.88 15.74
C ILE A 187 2.57 -13.30 15.23
N ALA A 188 1.77 -13.44 14.17
CA ALA A 188 1.34 -14.73 13.63
C ALA A 188 2.48 -15.59 13.07
N LEU A 189 3.52 -14.98 12.49
CA LEU A 189 4.66 -15.71 11.91
C LEU A 189 5.87 -15.81 12.85
N THR A 190 5.86 -15.09 13.97
CA THR A 190 6.92 -15.16 14.99
C THR A 190 6.52 -15.91 16.25
N SER A 191 5.22 -16.00 16.53
CA SER A 191 4.66 -16.83 17.60
C SER A 191 4.53 -18.28 17.12
N ASN A 192 4.71 -19.23 18.04
CA ASN A 192 4.43 -20.66 17.81
C ASN A 192 2.94 -21.01 18.06
N ASP A 193 2.07 -20.01 18.08
CA ASP A 193 0.65 -20.18 18.39
C ASP A 193 -0.16 -20.58 17.15
N ALA A 194 -0.78 -21.76 17.21
CA ALA A 194 -1.51 -22.35 16.09
C ALA A 194 -2.77 -21.54 15.72
N ASP A 195 -3.39 -20.85 16.67
CA ASP A 195 -4.64 -20.10 16.46
C ASP A 195 -4.42 -18.79 15.70
N LEU A 196 -3.21 -18.24 15.77
CA LEU A 196 -2.83 -17.00 15.10
C LEU A 196 -2.41 -17.21 13.64
N ASN A 197 -2.26 -18.46 13.19
CA ASN A 197 -1.75 -18.78 11.87
C ASN A 197 -2.60 -18.13 10.76
N PRO A 198 -2.01 -17.38 9.80
CA PRO A 198 -2.76 -16.66 8.76
C PRO A 198 -3.53 -17.55 7.78
N ILE A 199 -3.26 -18.86 7.80
CA ILE A 199 -3.83 -19.86 6.87
C ILE A 199 -4.71 -20.86 7.62
N THR A 200 -4.24 -21.40 8.74
CA THR A 200 -4.95 -22.45 9.51
C THR A 200 -5.64 -21.93 10.77
N GLY A 201 -5.36 -20.70 11.18
CA GLY A 201 -5.98 -20.06 12.33
C GLY A 201 -7.46 -19.80 12.12
N THR A 202 -8.13 -19.33 13.17
CA THR A 202 -9.59 -19.20 13.14
C THR A 202 -10.06 -18.26 12.02
N LEU A 203 -11.20 -18.60 11.40
CA LEU A 203 -11.77 -17.80 10.32
C LEU A 203 -12.00 -16.34 10.76
N ALA A 204 -12.42 -16.13 12.01
CA ALA A 204 -12.63 -14.81 12.59
C ALA A 204 -11.34 -13.98 12.61
N ILE A 205 -10.23 -14.56 13.09
CA ILE A 205 -8.91 -13.90 13.12
C ILE A 205 -8.48 -13.53 11.69
N ARG A 206 -8.59 -14.47 10.74
CA ARG A 206 -8.21 -14.22 9.35
C ARG A 206 -9.05 -13.14 8.69
N VAL A 207 -10.35 -13.07 8.98
CA VAL A 207 -11.21 -12.00 8.46
C VAL A 207 -10.86 -10.65 9.10
N VAL A 208 -10.80 -10.59 10.42
CA VAL A 208 -10.71 -9.32 11.17
C VAL A 208 -9.30 -8.73 11.16
N LEU A 209 -8.25 -9.56 11.20
CA LEU A 209 -6.86 -9.10 11.30
C LEU A 209 -6.07 -9.21 9.99
N SER A 210 -6.57 -9.98 9.01
CA SER A 210 -5.95 -10.10 7.70
C SER A 210 -6.74 -9.37 6.61
N PHE A 211 -7.90 -9.91 6.24
CA PHE A 211 -8.66 -9.45 5.08
C PHE A 211 -9.26 -8.04 5.25
N LEU A 212 -9.94 -7.79 6.37
CA LEU A 212 -10.70 -6.56 6.58
C LEU A 212 -9.82 -5.30 6.64
N PRO A 213 -8.69 -5.27 7.38
CA PRO A 213 -7.83 -4.09 7.41
C PRO A 213 -7.28 -3.74 6.02
N GLU A 214 -6.94 -4.76 5.22
CA GLU A 214 -6.42 -4.58 3.88
C GLU A 214 -7.48 -4.07 2.90
N LEU A 215 -8.70 -4.62 3.00
CA LEU A 215 -9.83 -4.14 2.21
C LEU A 215 -10.18 -2.70 2.57
N ILE A 216 -10.28 -2.37 3.87
CA ILE A 216 -10.60 -1.01 4.32
C ILE A 216 -9.51 -0.03 3.85
N ALA A 217 -8.23 -0.37 4.00
CA ALA A 217 -7.12 0.43 3.51
C ALA A 217 -7.22 0.70 2.00
N ALA A 218 -7.49 -0.34 1.20
CA ALA A 218 -7.67 -0.19 -0.24
C ALA A 218 -8.87 0.69 -0.60
N LEU A 219 -10.00 0.52 0.09
CA LEU A 219 -11.21 1.34 -0.10
C LEU A 219 -10.99 2.81 0.27
N ILE A 220 -10.24 3.10 1.34
CA ILE A 220 -9.87 4.47 1.72
C ILE A 220 -9.04 5.13 0.62
N LEU A 221 -7.99 4.45 0.14
CA LEU A 221 -7.16 4.96 -0.95
C LEU A 221 -7.97 5.17 -2.24
N LEU A 222 -8.84 4.22 -2.58
CA LEU A 222 -9.72 4.32 -3.74
C LEU A 222 -10.69 5.50 -3.62
N ALA A 223 -11.34 5.67 -2.47
CA ALA A 223 -12.22 6.81 -2.20
C ALA A 223 -11.47 8.13 -2.31
N ALA A 224 -10.26 8.21 -1.74
CA ALA A 224 -9.40 9.39 -1.83
C ALA A 224 -9.03 9.71 -3.28
N GLY A 225 -8.64 8.69 -4.07
CA GLY A 225 -8.35 8.86 -5.50
C GLY A 225 -9.55 9.34 -6.31
N LEU A 226 -10.76 8.83 -6.02
CA LEU A 226 -11.98 9.32 -6.66
C LEU A 226 -12.32 10.76 -6.27
N LEU A 227 -12.21 11.11 -4.98
CA LEU A 227 -12.45 12.46 -4.47
C LEU A 227 -11.45 13.47 -5.04
N THR A 228 -10.22 13.04 -5.30
CA THR A 228 -9.12 13.90 -5.74
C THR A 228 -8.78 13.77 -7.23
N ARG A 229 -9.62 13.09 -8.01
CA ARG A 229 -9.45 12.86 -9.45
C ARG A 229 -9.19 14.10 -10.32
N ASN A 230 -9.57 15.28 -9.84
CA ASN A 230 -9.41 16.56 -10.55
C ASN A 230 -8.19 17.38 -10.10
N ILE A 231 -7.39 16.88 -9.14
CA ILE A 231 -6.25 17.61 -8.55
C ILE A 231 -5.26 18.09 -9.60
N ARG A 232 -4.99 17.28 -10.64
CA ARG A 232 -4.11 17.64 -11.75
C ARG A 232 -4.63 18.85 -12.54
N SER A 233 -5.92 18.86 -12.89
CA SER A 233 -6.52 19.93 -13.68
C SER A 233 -6.52 21.25 -12.91
N LEU A 234 -6.77 21.19 -11.60
CA LEU A 234 -6.79 22.37 -10.74
C LEU A 234 -5.39 22.94 -10.53
N ALA A 235 -4.41 22.08 -10.25
CA ALA A 235 -3.02 22.48 -10.13
C ALA A 235 -2.45 23.11 -11.43
N GLN A 236 -2.93 22.67 -12.59
CA GLN A 236 -2.57 23.30 -13.88
C GLN A 236 -3.18 24.70 -14.03
N LYS A 237 -4.43 24.90 -13.59
CA LYS A 237 -5.11 26.20 -13.64
C LYS A 237 -4.42 27.22 -12.71
N GLU A 238 -4.04 26.82 -11.50
CA GLU A 238 -3.32 27.68 -10.55
C GLU A 238 -1.93 28.10 -11.02
N ARG A 239 -1.27 27.27 -11.85
CA ARG A 239 0.05 27.60 -12.44
C ARG A 239 -0.03 28.53 -13.65
N LYS A 240 -1.23 28.76 -14.21
CA LYS A 240 -1.44 29.58 -15.41
C LYS A 240 -2.21 30.89 -15.11
N PRO A 241 -1.90 31.68 -14.07
CA PRO A 241 -2.62 32.93 -13.85
C PRO A 241 -2.10 34.01 -14.82
N SER A 242 -2.96 34.47 -15.73
CA SER A 242 -2.91 35.81 -16.35
C SER A 242 -1.72 36.18 -17.25
N ASN A 243 -1.34 35.35 -18.24
CA ASN A 243 -0.66 35.89 -19.43
C ASN A 243 -1.64 36.54 -20.43
N ASP A 244 -2.94 36.39 -20.20
CA ASP A 244 -3.97 36.86 -21.14
C ASP A 244 -4.52 38.27 -20.78
N LEU A 245 -4.10 38.87 -19.65
CA LEU A 245 -4.46 40.26 -19.30
C LEU A 245 -3.40 41.31 -19.69
N GLU A 246 -2.18 40.91 -20.07
CA GLU A 246 -1.14 41.82 -20.59
C GLU A 246 -1.19 42.01 -22.11
N VAL A 247 -2.08 41.29 -22.82
CA VAL A 247 -2.23 41.41 -24.29
C VAL A 247 -3.39 42.36 -24.68
N ILE A 248 -4.10 42.93 -23.69
CA ILE A 248 -5.26 43.82 -23.91
C ILE A 248 -5.12 45.14 -23.12
N ALA A 249 -3.90 45.56 -22.76
CA ALA A 249 -3.60 46.88 -22.22
C ALA A 249 -2.52 47.56 -23.08
#